data_AF-A0A3R6PGH0-F1
#
_entry.id   AF-A0A3R6PGH0-F1
#
_cell.length_a   1.000
_cell.length_b   1.000
_cell.length_c   1.000
_cell.angle_alpha   90.00
_cell.angle_beta   90.00
_cell.angle_gamma   90.00
#
_symmetry.space_group_name_H-M   'P 1'
#
loop_
_entity.id
_entity.type
_entity.pdbx_description
1 polymer ?
#
loop_
_entity_poly.entity_id
_entity_poly.type
_entity_poly.pdbx_seq_one_letter_code
_entity_poly.pdbx_strand_id
1 'polypeptide(L)'
;MTTTAVFKHREIRAVSHFCAWRISRYILIILLVPLSALHYPSAFYIIAALAALPAAVNLALDSSYPERNNEALRQAAHPDIMKQYHFSRTRYQAERFGFVLALILLLVWQWIQPTEYWYDFPLGRVPVMALFFYYISQTVFYFCYRFAIRKACR
;
A
#
# COMPACT_ATOMS: atom_id res chain seq x y z
N MET A 1 2.93 -0.27 -33.90
CA MET A 1 3.70 -1.12 -32.95
C MET A 1 4.14 -0.41 -31.66
N THR A 2 4.02 0.91 -31.53
CA THR A 2 4.45 1.68 -30.33
C THR A 2 3.42 1.71 -29.19
N THR A 3 2.13 1.61 -29.50
CA THR A 3 1.04 1.67 -28.51
C THR A 3 1.07 0.48 -27.55
N THR A 4 1.21 -0.74 -28.06
CA THR A 4 1.20 -1.98 -27.26
C THR A 4 2.33 -2.05 -26.23
N ALA A 5 3.53 -1.56 -26.57
CA ALA A 5 4.68 -1.52 -25.64
C ALA A 5 4.48 -0.50 -24.50
N VAL A 6 3.85 0.65 -24.78
CA VAL A 6 3.54 1.67 -23.77
C VAL A 6 2.44 1.18 -22.82
N PHE A 7 1.41 0.50 -23.34
CA PHE A 7 0.38 -0.14 -22.51
C PHE A 7 0.98 -1.24 -21.61
N LYS A 8 1.83 -2.11 -22.16
CA LYS A 8 2.56 -3.16 -21.42
C LYS A 8 3.39 -2.57 -20.27
N HIS A 9 4.10 -1.46 -20.48
CA HIS A 9 4.89 -0.83 -19.42
C HIS A 9 4.07 -0.16 -18.32
N ARG A 10 2.90 0.40 -18.66
CA ARG A 10 1.99 0.99 -17.67
C ARG A 10 1.34 -0.07 -16.78
N GLU A 11 0.92 -1.20 -17.35
CA GLU A 11 0.34 -2.31 -16.60
C GLU A 11 1.32 -2.91 -15.60
N ILE A 12 2.54 -3.24 -16.05
CA ILE A 12 3.59 -3.78 -15.16
C ILE A 12 3.86 -2.83 -14.00
N ARG A 13 3.88 -1.51 -14.27
CA ARG A 13 4.08 -0.49 -13.23
C ARG A 13 2.92 -0.44 -12.25
N ALA A 14 1.68 -0.55 -12.72
CA ALA A 14 0.48 -0.54 -11.88
C ALA A 14 0.43 -1.77 -10.96
N VAL A 15 0.70 -2.97 -11.51
CA VAL A 15 0.72 -4.22 -10.74
C VAL A 15 1.87 -4.20 -9.72
N SER A 16 3.06 -3.71 -10.09
CA SER A 16 4.17 -3.63 -9.13
C SER A 16 3.88 -2.66 -7.98
N HIS A 17 3.25 -1.51 -8.24
CA HIS A 17 2.79 -0.60 -7.18
C HIS A 17 1.74 -1.25 -6.29
N PHE A 18 0.76 -1.95 -6.87
CA PHE A 18 -0.28 -2.66 -6.13
C PHE A 18 0.34 -3.64 -5.12
N CYS A 19 1.22 -4.53 -5.59
CA CYS A 19 1.87 -5.50 -4.72
C CYS A 19 2.73 -4.83 -3.64
N ALA A 20 3.46 -3.78 -4.01
CA ALA A 20 4.30 -3.05 -3.07
C ALA A 20 3.50 -2.38 -1.95
N TRP A 21 2.39 -1.69 -2.27
CA TRP A 21 1.53 -1.07 -1.28
C TRP A 21 0.87 -2.09 -0.35
N ARG A 22 0.40 -3.20 -0.92
CA ARG A 22 -0.25 -4.26 -0.14
C ARG A 22 0.71 -4.87 0.87
N ILE A 23 1.94 -5.19 0.46
CA ILE A 23 2.93 -5.81 1.35
C ILE A 23 3.49 -4.81 2.35
N SER A 24 3.80 -3.58 1.94
CA SER A 24 4.28 -2.56 2.86
C SER A 24 3.23 -2.28 3.95
N ARG A 25 1.94 -2.30 3.62
CA ARG A 25 0.83 -2.17 4.58
C ARG A 25 0.85 -3.27 5.64
N TYR A 26 0.98 -4.54 5.25
CA TYR A 26 1.04 -5.64 6.21
C TYR A 26 2.29 -5.57 7.09
N ILE A 27 3.44 -5.23 6.52
CA ILE A 27 4.68 -5.07 7.29
C ILE A 27 4.54 -3.91 8.29
N LEU A 28 3.93 -2.79 7.88
CA LEU A 28 3.66 -1.67 8.78
C LEU A 28 2.73 -2.09 9.93
N ILE A 29 1.67 -2.84 9.64
CA ILE A 29 0.78 -3.36 10.68
C ILE A 29 1.57 -4.25 11.67
N ILE A 30 2.37 -5.19 11.17
CA ILE A 30 3.21 -6.07 12.02
C ILE A 30 4.16 -5.25 12.90
N LEU A 31 4.75 -4.17 12.36
CA LEU A 31 5.61 -3.26 13.10
C LEU A 31 4.85 -2.45 14.17
N LEU A 32 3.62 -2.03 13.89
CA LEU A 32 2.81 -1.23 14.80
C LEU A 32 2.21 -2.05 15.96
N VAL A 33 1.98 -3.36 15.79
CA VAL A 33 1.44 -4.24 16.85
C VAL A 33 2.27 -4.20 18.15
N PRO A 34 3.59 -4.46 18.15
CA PRO A 34 4.39 -4.37 19.37
C PRO A 34 4.43 -2.94 19.93
N LEU A 35 4.40 -1.92 19.07
CA LEU A 35 4.35 -0.51 19.51
C LEU A 35 3.05 -0.17 20.24
N SER A 36 1.94 -0.75 19.82
CA SER A 36 0.63 -0.60 20.47
C SER A 36 0.58 -1.25 21.85
N ALA A 37 1.28 -2.37 22.03
CA ALA A 37 1.34 -3.07 23.30
C ALA A 37 2.29 -2.42 24.31
N LEU A 38 3.34 -1.75 23.82
CA LEU A 38 4.39 -1.22 24.69
C LEU A 38 3.97 0.09 25.34
N HIS A 39 3.60 1.15 24.61
CA HIS A 39 3.36 2.47 25.23
C HIS A 39 2.43 3.41 24.41
N TYR A 40 1.86 2.97 23.27
CA TYR A 40 1.15 3.85 22.34
C TYR A 40 -0.24 3.34 21.94
N PRO A 41 -1.30 3.65 22.70
CA PRO A 41 -2.67 3.25 22.34
C PRO A 41 -3.09 3.85 20.98
N SER A 42 -2.51 4.97 20.58
CA SER A 42 -2.77 5.60 19.27
C SER A 42 -2.40 4.72 18.07
N ALA A 43 -1.40 3.83 18.23
CA ALA A 43 -1.02 2.88 17.18
C ALA A 43 -2.17 1.90 16.85
N PHE A 44 -3.04 1.59 17.83
CA PHE A 44 -4.20 0.73 17.61
C PHE A 44 -5.18 1.34 16.60
N TYR A 45 -5.46 2.64 16.70
CA TYR A 45 -6.34 3.32 15.74
C TYR A 45 -5.78 3.29 14.32
N ILE A 46 -4.45 3.44 14.17
CA ILE A 46 -3.78 3.36 12.88
C ILE A 46 -3.88 1.94 12.32
N ILE A 47 -3.61 0.91 13.14
CA ILE A 47 -3.76 -0.49 12.73
C ILE A 47 -5.19 -0.77 12.27
N ALA A 48 -6.19 -0.37 13.06
CA ALA A 48 -7.60 -0.58 12.74
C ALA A 48 -7.99 0.11 11.41
N ALA A 49 -7.57 1.36 11.21
CA ALA A 49 -7.79 2.11 9.99
C ALA A 49 -7.16 1.41 8.77
N LEU A 50 -5.91 0.96 8.89
CA LEU A 50 -5.19 0.29 7.79
C LEU A 50 -5.73 -1.11 7.46
N ALA A 51 -6.32 -1.80 8.44
CA ALA A 51 -6.97 -3.08 8.22
C ALA A 51 -8.33 -2.92 7.54
N ALA A 52 -9.18 -2.02 8.06
CA ALA A 52 -10.59 -1.94 7.66
C ALA A 52 -10.85 -1.06 6.44
N LEU A 53 -10.20 0.12 6.33
CA LEU A 53 -10.58 1.12 5.32
C LEU A 53 -10.25 0.70 3.89
N PRO A 54 -9.10 0.08 3.57
CA PRO A 54 -8.87 -0.43 2.21
C PRO A 54 -9.91 -1.47 1.79
N ALA A 55 -10.36 -2.32 2.72
CA ALA A 55 -11.41 -3.30 2.44
C ALA A 55 -12.77 -2.62 2.19
N ALA A 56 -13.14 -1.66 3.05
CA ALA A 56 -14.38 -0.89 2.90
C ALA A 56 -14.42 -0.10 1.59
N VAL A 57 -13.31 0.57 1.24
CA VAL A 57 -13.18 1.30 -0.03
C VAL A 57 -13.27 0.35 -1.22
N ASN A 58 -12.63 -0.83 -1.15
CA ASN A 58 -12.74 -1.82 -2.21
C ASN A 58 -14.19 -2.28 -2.41
N LEU A 59 -14.91 -2.59 -1.32
CA LEU A 59 -16.32 -2.98 -1.39
C LEU A 59 -17.20 -1.88 -1.98
N ALA A 60 -16.99 -0.62 -1.59
CA ALA A 60 -17.75 0.52 -2.12
C ALA A 60 -17.46 0.77 -3.61
N LEU A 61 -16.23 0.59 -4.05
CA LEU A 61 -15.85 0.73 -5.47
C LEU A 61 -16.36 -0.44 -6.31
N ASP A 62 -16.29 -1.67 -5.79
CA ASP A 62 -16.79 -2.86 -6.47
C ASP A 62 -18.32 -2.81 -6.65
N SER A 63 -19.06 -2.29 -5.66
CA SER A 63 -20.52 -2.12 -5.77
C SER A 63 -20.92 -1.01 -6.75
N SER A 64 -20.11 0.05 -6.86
CA SER A 64 -20.44 1.22 -7.69
C SER A 64 -20.11 1.02 -9.17
N TYR A 65 -19.09 0.20 -9.51
CA TYR A 65 -18.63 0.02 -10.88
C TYR A 65 -18.21 -1.43 -11.20
N PRO A 66 -19.14 -2.41 -11.13
CA PRO A 66 -18.81 -3.83 -11.27
C PRO A 66 -18.28 -4.20 -12.66
N GLU A 67 -18.80 -3.60 -13.73
CA GLU A 67 -18.42 -3.93 -15.12
C GLU A 67 -16.99 -3.50 -15.48
N ARG A 68 -16.49 -2.43 -14.82
CA ARG A 68 -15.20 -1.80 -15.13
C ARG A 68 -14.01 -2.71 -14.88
N ASN A 69 -14.12 -3.67 -13.95
CA ASN A 69 -13.08 -4.65 -13.67
C ASN A 69 -12.99 -5.71 -14.77
N ASN A 70 -14.13 -6.17 -15.29
CA ASN A 70 -14.19 -7.17 -16.35
C ASN A 70 -13.68 -6.60 -17.68
N GLU A 71 -14.03 -5.35 -17.99
CA GLU A 71 -13.49 -4.65 -19.15
C GLU A 71 -11.98 -4.44 -19.06
N ALA A 72 -11.48 -4.03 -17.89
CA ALA A 72 -10.04 -3.84 -17.67
C ALA A 72 -9.25 -5.15 -17.83
N LEU A 73 -9.83 -6.28 -17.44
CA LEU A 73 -9.19 -7.59 -17.62
C LEU A 73 -9.18 -8.04 -19.09
N ARG A 74 -10.26 -7.74 -19.83
CA ARG A 74 -10.39 -8.06 -21.28
C ARG A 74 -9.45 -7.21 -22.14
N GLN A 75 -9.18 -5.98 -21.73
CA GLN A 75 -8.30 -5.04 -22.44
C GLN A 75 -6.83 -5.13 -22.04
N ALA A 76 -6.50 -5.99 -21.07
CA ALA A 76 -5.14 -6.10 -20.54
C ALA A 76 -4.19 -6.79 -21.52
N ALA A 77 -2.97 -6.28 -21.61
CA ALA A 77 -1.91 -6.93 -22.39
C ALA A 77 -1.41 -8.23 -21.73
N HIS A 78 -1.52 -8.35 -20.40
CA HIS A 78 -1.12 -9.55 -19.64
C HIS A 78 -2.19 -9.98 -18.60
N PRO A 79 -3.30 -10.59 -19.04
CA PRO A 79 -4.39 -10.99 -18.14
C PRO A 79 -3.97 -12.05 -17.12
N ASP A 80 -3.04 -12.96 -17.45
CA ASP A 80 -2.58 -14.01 -16.54
C ASP A 80 -1.81 -13.47 -15.34
N ILE A 81 -1.01 -12.42 -15.55
CA ILE A 81 -0.27 -11.75 -14.49
C ILE A 81 -1.22 -11.00 -13.57
N MET A 82 -2.24 -10.34 -14.12
CA MET A 82 -3.26 -9.68 -13.30
C MET A 82 -4.01 -10.68 -12.43
N LYS A 83 -4.36 -11.86 -12.97
CA LYS A 83 -4.97 -12.95 -12.19
C LYS A 83 -4.02 -13.48 -11.12
N GLN A 84 -2.76 -13.75 -11.45
CA GLN A 84 -1.77 -14.28 -10.52
C GLN A 84 -1.57 -13.38 -9.29
N TYR A 85 -1.53 -12.06 -9.50
CA TYR A 85 -1.39 -11.10 -8.41
C TYR A 85 -2.74 -10.65 -7.81
N HIS A 86 -3.86 -11.25 -8.22
CA HIS A 86 -5.22 -10.86 -7.82
C HIS A 86 -5.50 -9.37 -7.98
N PHE A 87 -4.94 -8.77 -9.04
CA PHE A 87 -5.03 -7.37 -9.36
C PHE A 87 -6.38 -7.06 -9.99
N SER A 88 -7.09 -6.07 -9.44
CA SER A 88 -8.23 -5.41 -10.07
C SER A 88 -8.07 -3.91 -9.97
N ARG A 89 -8.78 -3.15 -10.81
CA ARG A 89 -8.67 -1.69 -10.83
C ARG A 89 -9.23 -1.06 -9.55
N THR A 90 -10.31 -1.63 -9.02
CA THR A 90 -10.91 -1.25 -7.73
C THR A 90 -9.96 -1.51 -6.56
N ARG A 91 -9.37 -2.71 -6.50
CA ARG A 91 -8.38 -3.06 -5.47
C ARG A 91 -7.13 -2.19 -5.56
N TYR A 92 -6.68 -1.88 -6.77
CA TYR A 92 -5.58 -0.94 -6.97
C TYR A 92 -5.87 0.44 -6.39
N GLN A 93 -7.08 0.97 -6.63
CA GLN A 93 -7.49 2.26 -6.06
C GLN A 93 -7.62 2.20 -4.53
N ALA A 94 -8.16 1.11 -4.00
CA ALA A 94 -8.29 0.89 -2.56
C ALA A 94 -6.92 0.81 -1.85
N GLU A 95 -5.96 0.05 -2.40
CA GLU A 95 -4.61 -0.01 -1.83
C GLU A 95 -3.85 1.32 -1.99
N ARG A 96 -4.05 2.05 -3.10
CA ARG A 96 -3.50 3.40 -3.26
C ARG A 96 -4.03 4.35 -2.19
N PHE A 97 -5.34 4.32 -1.97
CA PHE A 97 -5.98 5.11 -0.90
C PHE A 97 -5.43 4.71 0.47
N GLY A 98 -5.34 3.41 0.74
CA GLY A 98 -4.76 2.88 1.98
C GLY A 98 -3.33 3.35 2.21
N PHE A 99 -2.49 3.39 1.17
CA PHE A 99 -1.12 3.90 1.26
C PHE A 99 -1.09 5.39 1.62
N VAL A 100 -1.87 6.23 0.93
CA VAL A 100 -1.94 7.67 1.22
C VAL A 100 -2.49 7.92 2.63
N LEU A 101 -3.52 7.18 3.02
CA LEU A 101 -4.09 7.26 4.35
C LEU A 101 -3.06 6.89 5.43
N ALA A 102 -2.27 5.83 5.22
CA ALA A 102 -1.21 5.44 6.13
C ALA A 102 -0.20 6.57 6.35
N LEU A 103 0.23 7.24 5.28
CA LEU A 103 1.16 8.37 5.37
C LEU A 103 0.52 9.53 6.17
N ILE A 104 -0.73 9.88 5.89
CA ILE A 104 -1.43 10.95 6.60
C ILE A 104 -1.56 10.60 8.09
N LEU A 105 -1.98 9.39 8.43
CA LEU A 105 -2.15 8.96 9.82
C LEU A 105 -0.82 8.95 10.58
N LEU A 106 0.26 8.48 9.96
CA LEU A 106 1.60 8.52 10.57
C LEU A 106 2.12 9.95 10.74
N LEU A 107 1.85 10.85 9.79
CA LEU A 107 2.20 12.28 9.90
C LEU A 107 1.42 12.98 11.02
N VAL A 108 0.11 12.75 11.09
CA VAL A 108 -0.75 13.28 12.15
C VAL A 108 -0.30 12.74 13.51
N TRP A 109 0.04 11.45 13.59
CA TRP A 109 0.54 10.87 14.82
C TRP A 109 1.89 11.46 15.24
N GLN A 110 2.80 11.72 14.29
CA GLN A 110 4.06 12.42 14.57
C GLN A 110 3.81 13.85 15.09
N TRP A 111 2.82 14.56 14.55
CA TRP A 111 2.52 15.93 14.93
C TRP A 111 1.95 16.07 16.34
N ILE A 112 1.14 15.09 16.78
CA ILE A 112 0.44 15.13 18.07
C ILE A 112 1.34 14.73 19.25
N GLN A 113 2.53 14.14 19.01
CA GLN A 113 3.38 13.69 20.11
C GLN A 113 3.86 14.86 21.00
N PRO A 114 3.65 14.78 22.33
CA PRO A 114 4.09 15.82 23.27
C PRO A 114 5.61 16.01 23.22
N THR A 115 6.05 17.27 23.36
CA THR A 115 7.46 17.67 23.34
C THR A 115 8.30 17.02 24.45
N GLU A 116 7.67 16.59 25.55
CA GLU A 116 8.34 15.94 26.69
C GLU A 116 8.94 14.56 26.32
N TYR A 117 8.39 13.86 25.33
CA TYR A 117 8.92 12.58 24.85
C TYR A 117 10.17 12.69 23.97
N TRP A 118 10.68 13.91 23.73
CA TRP A 118 11.91 14.11 22.97
C TRP A 118 13.18 13.78 23.77
N TYR A 119 13.12 13.88 25.11
CA TYR A 119 14.30 13.78 25.96
C TYR A 119 14.44 12.46 26.71
N ASP A 120 13.35 11.77 27.06
CA ASP A 120 13.44 10.67 28.02
C ASP A 120 13.51 9.25 27.43
N PHE A 121 13.26 9.03 26.14
CA PHE A 121 13.49 7.74 25.47
C PHE A 121 13.58 7.96 23.94
N PRO A 122 14.27 7.13 23.14
CA PRO A 122 14.26 7.23 21.67
C PRO A 122 12.87 7.05 21.02
N LEU A 123 11.82 6.89 21.82
CA LEU A 123 10.46 6.57 21.41
C LEU A 123 9.76 7.75 20.69
N GLY A 124 10.15 9.01 20.93
CA GLY A 124 9.72 10.16 20.12
C GLY A 124 10.18 10.11 18.66
N ARG A 125 11.19 9.27 18.34
CA ARG A 125 11.65 9.02 16.96
C ARG A 125 10.91 7.88 16.28
N VAL A 126 10.09 7.11 17.00
CA VAL A 126 9.42 5.91 16.47
C VAL A 126 8.44 6.22 15.34
N PRO A 127 7.56 7.25 15.42
CA PRO A 127 6.64 7.51 14.31
C PRO A 127 7.38 8.01 13.06
N VAL A 128 8.43 8.83 13.23
CA VAL A 128 9.35 9.21 12.13
C VAL A 128 10.00 7.98 11.50
N MET A 129 10.57 7.08 12.32
CA MET A 129 11.20 5.84 11.83
C MET A 129 10.20 4.94 11.12
N ALA A 130 8.98 4.79 11.63
CA ALA A 130 7.91 4.02 11.00
C ALA A 130 7.52 4.62 9.65
N LEU A 131 7.46 5.95 9.54
CA LEU A 131 7.15 6.67 8.29
C LEU A 131 8.25 6.47 7.25
N PHE A 132 9.52 6.67 7.61
CA PHE A 132 10.65 6.41 6.71
C PHE A 132 10.71 4.95 6.29
N PHE A 133 10.57 4.03 7.24
CA PHE A 133 10.58 2.60 6.97
C PHE A 133 9.43 2.20 6.04
N TYR A 134 8.23 2.73 6.25
CA TYR A 134 7.08 2.48 5.38
C TYR A 134 7.31 2.97 3.94
N TYR A 135 7.87 4.17 3.78
CA TYR A 135 8.15 4.73 2.46
C TYR A 135 9.30 4.00 1.73
N ILE A 136 10.38 3.70 2.45
CA ILE A 136 11.53 2.98 1.88
C ILE A 136 11.15 1.55 1.51
N SER A 137 10.46 0.82 2.41
CA SER A 137 10.02 -0.54 2.14
C SER A 137 9.11 -0.61 0.91
N GLN A 138 8.17 0.33 0.76
CA GLN A 138 7.33 0.45 -0.43
C GLN A 138 8.15 0.64 -1.71
N THR A 139 9.18 1.49 -1.65
CA THR A 139 10.06 1.75 -2.80
C THR A 139 10.85 0.51 -3.18
N VAL A 140 11.44 -0.19 -2.20
CA VAL A 140 12.19 -1.43 -2.41
C VAL A 140 11.31 -2.52 -3.00
N PHE A 141 10.13 -2.79 -2.39
CA PHE A 141 9.21 -3.79 -2.90
C PHE A 141 8.72 -3.48 -4.31
N TYR A 142 8.48 -2.20 -4.62
CA TYR A 142 8.11 -1.79 -5.98
C TYR A 142 9.17 -2.23 -7.00
N PHE A 143 10.45 -1.99 -6.72
CA PHE A 143 11.52 -2.40 -7.62
C PHE A 143 11.64 -3.94 -7.72
N CYS A 144 11.54 -4.65 -6.59
CA CYS A 144 11.55 -6.12 -6.58
C CYS A 144 10.43 -6.71 -7.44
N TYR A 145 9.18 -6.25 -7.25
CA TYR A 145 8.04 -6.71 -8.04
C TYR A 145 8.15 -6.32 -9.51
N ARG A 146 8.61 -5.10 -9.80
CA ARG A 146 8.82 -4.65 -11.18
C ARG A 146 9.84 -5.52 -11.91
N PHE A 147 10.92 -5.91 -11.24
CA PHE A 147 11.92 -6.81 -11.82
C PHE A 147 11.36 -8.22 -12.03
N ALA A 148 10.70 -8.78 -11.02
CA ALA A 148 10.09 -10.11 -11.08
C ALA A 148 9.06 -10.22 -12.21
N ILE A 149 8.13 -9.26 -12.31
CA ILE A 149 7.09 -9.24 -13.34
C ILE A 149 7.70 -9.07 -14.74
N ARG A 150 8.72 -8.18 -14.88
CA ARG A 150 9.42 -8.02 -16.16
C ARG A 150 10.09 -9.31 -16.63
N LYS A 151 10.64 -10.10 -15.70
CA LYS A 151 11.24 -11.41 -16.02
C LYS A 151 10.17 -12.42 -16.45
N ALA A 152 8.98 -12.39 -15.85
CA ALA A 152 7.87 -13.25 -16.23
C ALA A 152 7.18 -12.85 -17.56
N CYS A 153 7.27 -11.58 -17.96
CA CYS A 153 6.73 -11.06 -19.23
C CYS A 153 7.69 -11.15 -20.43
N ARG A 154 8.92 -11.62 -20.23
CA ARG A 154 9.92 -11.85 -21.28
C ARG A 154 9.74 -13.27 -21.81
#